data_AF-A0A1Z5K3L9-F1
#
_entry.id   AF-A0A1Z5K3L9-F1
#
_cell.length_a   1.000
_cell.length_b   1.000
_cell.length_c   1.000
_cell.angle_alpha   90.00
_cell.angle_beta   90.00
_cell.angle_gamma   90.00
#
_symmetry.space_group_name_H-M   'P 1'
#
loop_
_entity.id
_entity.type
_entity.pdbx_description
1 polymer ?
#
loop_
_entity_poly.entity_id
_entity_poly.type
_entity_poly.pdbx_seq_one_letter_code
_entity_poly.pdbx_strand_id
1 'polypeptide(L)'
;MTAISDSQKFDRERQIAYFSACLRELPAPYCKLDTNRLTMVHFCVHALDLLGVWDEMREKGNTYPSFVKANDVVEWILSSLLHTDNNNPPDAGFIGGTFLPPQHKYHHSHIAMTYTALCILQTLGVNVRDDPRIPQTAILRTLRRLQQPDGSFASTLQGDGEHDLRFLYCACCISYLLDDWSGIDIRRAVAYVRNCRSFDGALALVPHGGEGHGGSTFCGVASLVLMNQLHVIVEDADWKASLLYWCVTRQQKQGLQGRPNKDEDTCYSYWIGATLRLLGHDAGTGNEDDVLCFLDHAELRSFVLSCQHPLLGGFSKVRNTHPDVLHSYYSLAYLSLSQKYRQDTQIENDLEGVSLKALNCTMGIGQASISADQGFLPLP
;
A
#
# COMPACT_ATOMS: atom_id res chain seq x y z
N MET A 1 -9.25 29.43 24.96
CA MET A 1 -9.46 29.25 23.52
C MET A 1 -8.23 29.78 22.81
N THR A 2 -7.20 28.95 22.67
CA THR A 2 -6.04 29.22 21.83
C THR A 2 -6.48 29.03 20.38
N ALA A 3 -6.27 30.04 19.54
CA ALA A 3 -6.55 29.98 18.12
C ALA A 3 -5.89 28.73 17.51
N ILE A 4 -6.69 27.93 16.80
CA ILE A 4 -6.20 26.86 15.94
C ILE A 4 -5.21 27.51 14.96
N SER A 5 -3.95 27.09 15.04
CA SER A 5 -2.92 27.54 14.10
C SER A 5 -3.30 27.06 12.69
N ASP A 6 -3.14 27.90 11.67
CA ASP A 6 -3.35 27.56 10.24
C ASP A 6 -2.62 26.27 9.79
N SER A 7 -1.68 25.75 10.60
CA SER A 7 -0.99 24.48 10.41
C SER A 7 -1.85 23.21 10.52
N GLN A 8 -3.16 23.30 10.79
CA GLN A 8 -4.04 22.13 10.95
C GLN A 8 -5.04 21.91 9.81
N LYS A 9 -5.10 22.78 8.80
CA LYS A 9 -5.94 22.58 7.60
C LYS A 9 -5.18 21.79 6.52
N PHE A 10 -5.85 20.82 5.90
CA PHE A 10 -5.29 20.10 4.75
C PHE A 10 -5.12 21.04 3.54
N ASP A 11 -3.92 21.05 2.95
CA ASP A 11 -3.59 21.88 1.79
C ASP A 11 -3.48 21.02 0.53
N ARG A 12 -4.62 20.77 -0.13
CA ARG A 12 -4.71 19.88 -1.32
C ARG A 12 -3.74 20.29 -2.43
N GLU A 13 -3.72 21.58 -2.79
CA GLU A 13 -2.91 22.06 -3.90
C GLU A 13 -1.42 21.90 -3.62
N ARG A 14 -1.00 22.09 -2.36
CA ARG A 14 0.38 21.84 -1.96
C ARG A 14 0.73 20.36 -1.93
N GLN A 15 -0.21 19.47 -1.58
CA GLN A 15 -0.01 18.03 -1.74
C GLN A 15 0.18 17.65 -3.22
N ILE A 16 -0.64 18.20 -4.13
CA ILE A 16 -0.50 17.96 -5.57
C ILE A 16 0.86 18.45 -6.06
N ALA A 17 1.28 19.65 -5.68
CA ALA A 17 2.57 20.19 -6.03
C ALA A 17 3.73 19.30 -5.55
N TYR A 18 3.67 18.82 -4.30
CA TYR A 18 4.66 17.91 -3.71
C TYR A 18 4.80 16.62 -4.51
N PHE A 19 3.71 15.88 -4.70
CA PHE A 19 3.75 14.58 -5.39
C PHE A 19 4.06 14.73 -6.87
N SER A 20 3.61 15.80 -7.53
CA SER A 20 3.96 16.08 -8.93
C SER A 20 5.45 16.36 -9.09
N ALA A 21 6.04 17.14 -8.17
CA ALA A 21 7.47 17.40 -8.16
C ALA A 21 8.27 16.10 -7.94
N CYS A 22 7.90 15.30 -6.93
CA CYS A 22 8.57 14.03 -6.62
C CYS A 22 8.41 12.97 -7.73
N LEU A 23 7.28 12.94 -8.44
CA LEU A 23 7.07 12.04 -9.57
C LEU A 23 7.99 12.39 -10.75
N ARG A 24 8.23 13.69 -10.97
CA ARG A 24 9.15 14.16 -12.01
C ARG A 24 10.61 13.96 -11.62
N GLU A 25 10.97 14.31 -10.39
CA GLU A 25 12.34 14.28 -9.91
C GLU A 25 12.38 14.10 -8.38
N LEU A 26 13.03 13.03 -7.94
CA LEU A 26 13.22 12.75 -6.51
C LEU A 26 14.45 13.51 -5.97
N PRO A 27 14.37 14.08 -4.75
CA PRO A 27 15.53 14.69 -4.09
C PRO A 27 16.70 13.72 -3.88
N ALA A 28 17.93 14.25 -3.82
CA ALA A 28 19.16 13.46 -3.65
C ALA A 28 19.17 12.41 -2.51
N PRO A 29 18.50 12.61 -1.36
CA PRO A 29 18.39 11.56 -0.33
C PRO A 29 17.78 10.23 -0.83
N TYR A 30 16.98 10.26 -1.90
CA TYR A 30 16.38 9.05 -2.51
C TYR A 30 17.35 8.25 -3.38
N CYS A 31 18.57 8.72 -3.66
CA CYS A 31 19.53 7.99 -4.50
C CYS A 31 19.85 6.58 -3.94
N LYS A 32 19.76 6.39 -2.60
CA LYS A 32 19.94 5.08 -1.96
C LYS A 32 18.81 4.09 -2.26
N LEU A 33 17.70 4.58 -2.81
CA LEU A 33 16.50 3.82 -3.15
C LEU A 33 16.39 3.59 -4.67
N ASP A 34 17.50 3.66 -5.41
CA ASP A 34 17.51 3.45 -6.86
C ASP A 34 16.95 2.07 -7.27
N THR A 35 17.13 1.05 -6.44
CA THR A 35 16.55 -0.30 -6.62
C THR A 35 15.09 -0.41 -6.17
N ASN A 36 14.47 0.69 -5.73
CA ASN A 36 13.08 0.76 -5.25
C ASN A 36 12.31 1.92 -5.92
N ARG A 37 12.73 2.37 -7.11
CA ARG A 37 12.14 3.54 -7.76
C ARG A 37 10.66 3.34 -8.07
N LEU A 38 10.25 2.13 -8.46
CA LEU A 38 8.84 1.84 -8.73
C LEU A 38 7.98 1.99 -7.47
N THR A 39 8.51 1.67 -6.28
CA THR A 39 7.82 1.94 -5.01
C THR A 39 7.64 3.44 -4.77
N MET A 40 8.63 4.27 -5.11
CA MET A 40 8.51 5.72 -4.97
C MET A 40 7.48 6.30 -5.94
N VAL A 41 7.47 5.80 -7.18
CA VAL A 41 6.47 6.17 -8.21
C VAL A 41 5.07 5.72 -7.78
N HIS A 42 4.93 4.53 -7.20
CA HIS A 42 3.68 4.01 -6.66
C HIS A 42 3.07 5.00 -5.65
N PHE A 43 3.85 5.45 -4.67
CA PHE A 43 3.38 6.44 -3.71
C PHE A 43 2.91 7.75 -4.35
N CYS A 44 3.68 8.29 -5.31
CA CYS A 44 3.28 9.53 -5.99
C CYS A 44 2.03 9.35 -6.86
N VAL A 45 1.96 8.29 -7.67
CA VAL A 45 0.85 8.04 -8.59
C VAL A 45 -0.45 7.82 -7.83
N HIS A 46 -0.44 6.99 -6.78
CA HIS A 46 -1.64 6.73 -6.00
C HIS A 46 -2.04 7.90 -5.11
N ALA A 47 -1.09 8.72 -4.64
CA ALA A 47 -1.43 9.97 -3.97
C ALA A 47 -2.19 10.93 -4.90
N LEU A 48 -1.68 11.12 -6.11
CA LEU A 48 -2.31 11.95 -7.14
C LEU A 48 -3.67 11.40 -7.56
N ASP A 49 -3.83 10.07 -7.58
CA ASP A 49 -5.13 9.44 -7.78
C ASP A 49 -6.09 9.78 -6.64
N LEU A 50 -5.72 9.56 -5.37
CA LEU A 50 -6.58 9.88 -4.22
C LEU A 50 -7.00 11.35 -4.18
N LEU A 51 -6.16 12.25 -4.69
CA LEU A 51 -6.44 13.68 -4.81
C LEU A 51 -7.38 14.03 -5.98
N GLY A 52 -7.68 13.07 -6.88
CA GLY A 52 -8.55 13.27 -8.05
C GLY A 52 -7.83 13.84 -9.28
N VAL A 53 -6.50 13.93 -9.25
CA VAL A 53 -5.73 14.66 -10.29
C VAL A 53 -5.81 13.96 -11.65
N TRP A 54 -5.75 12.63 -11.68
CA TRP A 54 -5.84 11.89 -12.96
C TRP A 54 -7.21 12.05 -13.63
N ASP A 55 -8.29 12.13 -12.85
CA ASP A 55 -9.65 12.38 -13.36
C ASP A 55 -9.75 13.81 -13.92
N GLU A 56 -9.30 14.80 -13.16
CA GLU A 56 -9.30 16.20 -13.59
C GLU A 56 -8.52 16.42 -14.88
N MET A 57 -7.36 15.77 -15.03
CA MET A 57 -6.54 15.85 -16.23
C MET A 57 -7.19 15.21 -17.45
N ARG A 58 -7.96 14.12 -17.27
CA ARG A 58 -8.74 13.49 -18.35
C ARG A 58 -9.89 14.39 -18.81
N GLU A 59 -10.57 15.05 -17.88
CA GLU A 59 -11.74 15.87 -18.18
C GLU A 59 -11.39 17.27 -18.70
N LYS A 60 -10.40 17.93 -18.10
CA LYS A 60 -10.11 19.36 -18.29
C LYS A 60 -8.80 19.62 -19.05
N GLY A 61 -8.05 18.56 -19.39
CA GLY A 61 -6.71 18.66 -19.97
C GLY A 61 -5.63 18.97 -18.94
N ASN A 62 -4.39 19.25 -19.38
CA ASN A 62 -3.28 19.48 -18.46
C ASN A 62 -3.40 20.85 -17.76
N THR A 63 -3.82 20.84 -16.49
CA THR A 63 -3.96 22.02 -15.64
C THR A 63 -2.76 22.26 -14.71
N TYR A 64 -1.78 21.35 -14.66
CA TYR A 64 -0.69 21.36 -13.70
C TYR A 64 0.68 21.57 -14.39
N PRO A 65 1.35 22.73 -14.22
CA PRO A 65 2.53 23.12 -15.00
C PRO A 65 3.76 22.20 -14.91
N SER A 66 3.88 21.41 -13.84
CA SER A 66 5.02 20.53 -13.54
C SER A 66 4.74 19.04 -13.75
N PHE A 67 3.62 18.71 -14.39
CA PHE A 67 3.05 17.37 -14.34
C PHE A 67 3.57 16.42 -15.44
N VAL A 68 3.90 15.18 -15.06
CA VAL A 68 4.31 14.10 -15.97
C VAL A 68 3.07 13.47 -16.60
N LYS A 69 3.02 13.30 -17.92
CA LYS A 69 1.84 12.70 -18.56
C LYS A 69 1.69 11.24 -18.12
N ALA A 70 0.45 10.81 -17.87
CA ALA A 70 0.15 9.42 -17.49
C ALA A 70 0.79 8.40 -18.47
N ASN A 71 0.72 8.66 -19.78
CA ASN A 71 1.33 7.79 -20.78
C ASN A 71 2.86 7.70 -20.65
N ASP A 72 3.54 8.78 -20.31
CA ASP A 72 5.00 8.77 -20.12
C ASP A 72 5.39 7.91 -18.91
N VAL A 73 4.57 7.95 -17.84
CA VAL A 73 4.74 7.07 -16.68
C VAL A 73 4.50 5.61 -17.05
N VAL A 74 3.43 5.32 -17.81
CA VAL A 74 3.11 3.96 -18.29
C VAL A 74 4.26 3.38 -19.11
N GLU A 75 4.76 4.11 -20.11
CA GLU A 75 5.85 3.64 -20.96
C GLU A 75 7.15 3.46 -20.16
N TRP A 76 7.43 4.34 -19.18
CA TRP A 76 8.58 4.16 -18.29
C TRP A 76 8.46 2.90 -17.42
N ILE A 77 7.30 2.65 -16.83
CA ILE A 77 7.07 1.43 -16.04
C ILE A 77 7.23 0.19 -16.93
N LEU A 78 6.64 0.17 -18.12
CA LEU A 78 6.78 -0.96 -19.06
C LEU A 78 8.24 -1.16 -19.50
N SER A 79 9.04 -0.10 -19.61
CA SER A 79 10.48 -0.22 -19.91
C SER A 79 11.29 -0.92 -18.81
N SER A 80 10.75 -1.02 -17.59
CA SER A 80 11.36 -1.74 -16.46
C SER A 80 10.92 -3.21 -16.36
N LEU A 81 10.06 -3.67 -17.28
CA LEU A 81 9.68 -5.07 -17.39
C LEU A 81 10.85 -5.89 -17.93
N LEU A 82 11.28 -6.89 -17.17
CA LEU A 82 12.26 -7.87 -17.62
C LEU A 82 11.54 -8.98 -18.39
N HIS A 83 11.69 -8.99 -19.71
CA HIS A 83 11.25 -10.07 -20.58
C HIS A 83 12.47 -10.83 -21.12
N THR A 84 12.54 -12.13 -20.86
CA THR A 84 13.68 -12.96 -21.27
C THR A 84 13.59 -13.47 -22.71
N ASP A 85 12.45 -13.25 -23.40
CA ASP A 85 12.24 -13.54 -24.83
C ASP A 85 10.97 -12.82 -25.33
N ASN A 86 10.85 -12.58 -26.64
CA ASN A 86 9.73 -11.86 -27.26
C ASN A 86 8.47 -12.72 -27.48
N ASN A 87 8.55 -14.05 -27.34
CA ASN A 87 7.43 -14.95 -27.68
C ASN A 87 6.82 -15.74 -26.51
N ASN A 88 7.58 -16.11 -25.47
CA ASN A 88 7.06 -16.71 -24.22
C ASN A 88 8.19 -16.89 -23.18
N PRO A 89 8.56 -15.85 -22.43
CA PRO A 89 9.68 -15.95 -21.48
C PRO A 89 9.40 -17.00 -20.38
N PRO A 90 10.43 -17.75 -19.93
CA PRO A 90 10.29 -18.67 -18.79
C PRO A 90 9.88 -17.94 -17.50
N ASP A 91 10.41 -16.74 -17.28
CA ASP A 91 10.13 -15.90 -16.11
C ASP A 91 9.99 -14.44 -16.52
N ALA A 92 9.18 -13.69 -15.78
CA ALA A 92 9.01 -12.26 -15.98
C ALA A 92 8.72 -11.52 -14.67
N GLY A 93 9.00 -10.23 -14.68
CA GLY A 93 8.67 -9.31 -13.60
C GLY A 93 9.39 -7.98 -13.80
N PHE A 94 9.17 -7.03 -12.90
CA PHE A 94 9.73 -5.69 -13.05
C PHE A 94 11.00 -5.52 -12.20
N ILE A 95 11.98 -4.80 -12.75
CA ILE A 95 13.20 -4.40 -12.04
C ILE A 95 12.97 -3.09 -11.29
N GLY A 96 13.68 -2.90 -10.19
CA GLY A 96 13.49 -1.72 -9.33
C GLY A 96 14.23 -0.46 -9.78
N GLY A 97 15.19 -0.60 -10.69
CA GLY A 97 16.02 0.49 -11.21
C GLY A 97 16.81 0.05 -12.44
N THR A 98 17.20 1.01 -13.28
CA THR A 98 17.85 0.77 -14.58
C THR A 98 19.36 1.00 -14.55
N PHE A 99 19.94 1.28 -13.38
CA PHE A 99 21.37 1.58 -13.25
C PHE A 99 22.25 0.36 -13.52
N LEU A 100 21.85 -0.82 -13.07
CA LEU A 100 22.60 -2.05 -13.28
C LEU A 100 22.41 -2.55 -14.71
N PRO A 101 23.49 -2.93 -15.42
CA PRO A 101 23.38 -3.43 -16.79
C PRO A 101 22.80 -4.85 -16.82
N PRO A 102 22.18 -5.29 -17.93
CA PRO A 102 21.47 -6.59 -18.02
C PRO A 102 22.29 -7.82 -17.62
N GLN A 103 23.60 -7.80 -17.86
CA GLN A 103 24.53 -8.88 -17.52
C GLN A 103 24.92 -8.93 -16.03
N HIS A 104 24.52 -7.94 -15.24
CA HIS A 104 24.86 -7.89 -13.82
C HIS A 104 24.05 -8.92 -13.04
N LYS A 105 24.66 -9.65 -12.11
CA LYS A 105 23.98 -10.71 -11.34
C LYS A 105 22.78 -10.23 -10.50
N TYR A 106 22.73 -8.93 -10.17
CA TYR A 106 21.61 -8.28 -9.47
C TYR A 106 20.62 -7.56 -10.42
N HIS A 107 20.78 -7.72 -11.74
CA HIS A 107 19.81 -7.27 -12.73
C HIS A 107 18.74 -8.35 -12.89
N HIS A 108 17.79 -8.39 -11.96
CA HIS A 108 16.68 -9.34 -11.97
C HIS A 108 15.41 -8.64 -11.50
N SER A 109 14.27 -9.24 -11.84
CA SER A 109 12.99 -8.78 -11.31
C SER A 109 12.91 -8.96 -9.80
N HIS A 110 12.01 -8.20 -9.18
CA HIS A 110 11.72 -8.29 -7.75
C HIS A 110 10.21 -8.28 -7.55
N ILE A 111 9.71 -9.11 -6.63
CA ILE A 111 8.25 -9.28 -6.47
C ILE A 111 7.55 -7.98 -6.05
N ALA A 112 8.15 -7.19 -5.14
CA ALA A 112 7.62 -5.89 -4.75
C ALA A 112 7.59 -4.87 -5.92
N MET A 113 8.56 -4.92 -6.82
CA MET A 113 8.58 -4.05 -8.00
C MET A 113 7.51 -4.47 -9.01
N THR A 114 7.28 -5.78 -9.13
CA THR A 114 6.20 -6.33 -9.97
C THR A 114 4.83 -5.93 -9.45
N TYR A 115 4.58 -6.06 -8.15
CA TYR A 115 3.34 -5.59 -7.50
C TYR A 115 3.12 -4.10 -7.75
N THR A 116 4.11 -3.26 -7.44
CA THR A 116 3.98 -1.80 -7.58
C THR A 116 3.76 -1.38 -9.04
N ALA A 117 4.46 -2.00 -9.99
CA ALA A 117 4.26 -1.77 -11.42
C ALA A 117 2.82 -2.03 -11.85
N LEU A 118 2.25 -3.19 -11.51
CA LEU A 118 0.89 -3.55 -11.90
C LEU A 118 -0.14 -2.60 -11.28
N CYS A 119 0.02 -2.21 -10.00
CA CYS A 119 -0.85 -1.21 -9.37
C CYS A 119 -0.81 0.14 -10.10
N ILE A 120 0.40 0.62 -10.44
CA ILE A 120 0.58 1.90 -11.15
C ILE A 120 -0.09 1.83 -12.52
N LEU A 121 0.20 0.79 -13.31
CA LEU A 121 -0.37 0.59 -14.65
C LEU A 121 -1.90 0.59 -14.59
N GLN A 122 -2.46 -0.18 -13.65
CA GLN A 122 -3.90 -0.26 -13.42
C GLN A 122 -4.52 1.10 -13.09
N THR A 123 -3.90 1.86 -12.18
CA THR A 123 -4.39 3.19 -11.78
C THR A 123 -4.32 4.21 -12.92
N LEU A 124 -3.35 4.07 -13.81
CA LEU A 124 -3.20 4.95 -14.99
C LEU A 124 -4.05 4.50 -16.19
N GLY A 125 -4.90 3.48 -16.02
CA GLY A 125 -5.88 3.05 -17.02
C GLY A 125 -5.42 1.93 -17.96
N VAL A 126 -4.28 1.30 -17.69
CA VAL A 126 -3.87 0.07 -18.39
C VAL A 126 -4.62 -1.10 -17.76
N ASN A 127 -5.43 -1.82 -18.54
CA ASN A 127 -6.04 -3.06 -18.08
C ASN A 127 -4.96 -4.16 -18.03
N VAL A 128 -4.45 -4.46 -16.83
CA VAL A 128 -3.32 -5.38 -16.68
C VAL A 128 -3.65 -6.84 -17.01
N ARG A 129 -4.94 -7.19 -17.10
CA ARG A 129 -5.45 -8.52 -17.46
C ARG A 129 -5.50 -8.76 -18.97
N ASP A 130 -5.53 -7.70 -19.77
CA ASP A 130 -5.71 -7.79 -21.23
C ASP A 130 -4.60 -7.08 -22.03
N ASP A 131 -3.67 -6.38 -21.39
CA ASP A 131 -2.58 -5.70 -22.10
C ASP A 131 -1.54 -6.72 -22.62
N PRO A 132 -1.36 -6.85 -23.95
CA PRO A 132 -0.45 -7.84 -24.54
C PRO A 132 1.03 -7.59 -24.25
N ARG A 133 1.38 -6.40 -23.74
CA ARG A 133 2.75 -6.06 -23.31
C ARG A 133 3.09 -6.69 -21.95
N ILE A 134 2.09 -7.16 -21.20
CA ILE A 134 2.27 -7.78 -19.88
C ILE A 134 2.27 -9.31 -20.02
N PRO A 135 3.40 -10.00 -19.78
CA PRO A 135 3.50 -11.46 -19.94
C PRO A 135 2.95 -12.19 -18.70
N GLN A 136 1.63 -12.14 -18.51
CA GLN A 136 0.94 -12.65 -17.31
C GLN A 136 1.31 -14.10 -16.96
N THR A 137 1.28 -14.99 -17.94
CA THR A 137 1.66 -16.41 -17.76
C THR A 137 3.07 -16.57 -17.20
N ALA A 138 4.02 -15.72 -17.65
CA ALA A 138 5.39 -15.77 -17.15
C ALA A 138 5.50 -15.19 -15.74
N ILE A 139 4.78 -14.10 -15.44
CA ILE A 139 4.69 -13.52 -14.08
C ILE A 139 4.14 -14.56 -13.09
N LEU A 140 3.07 -15.28 -13.45
CA LEU A 140 2.46 -16.31 -12.61
C LEU A 140 3.39 -17.52 -12.42
N ARG A 141 4.14 -17.91 -13.47
CA ARG A 141 5.17 -18.95 -13.35
C ARG A 141 6.29 -18.51 -12.41
N THR A 142 6.69 -17.24 -12.47
CA THR A 142 7.66 -16.65 -11.55
C THR A 142 7.13 -16.68 -10.11
N LEU A 143 5.88 -16.28 -9.84
CA LEU A 143 5.28 -16.38 -8.51
C LEU A 143 5.36 -17.80 -7.95
N ARG A 144 4.98 -18.81 -8.75
CA ARG A 144 5.03 -20.22 -8.33
C ARG A 144 6.42 -20.66 -7.89
N ARG A 145 7.46 -20.13 -8.54
CA ARG A 145 8.86 -20.44 -8.23
C ARG A 145 9.41 -19.63 -7.04
N LEU A 146 8.82 -18.47 -6.75
CA LEU A 146 9.18 -17.66 -5.59
C LEU A 146 8.59 -18.22 -4.29
N GLN A 147 7.50 -18.98 -4.36
CA GLN A 147 6.90 -19.59 -3.17
C GLN A 147 7.81 -20.68 -2.58
N GLN A 148 8.07 -20.56 -1.29
CA GLN A 148 8.94 -21.44 -0.52
C GLN A 148 8.16 -22.62 0.09
N PRO A 149 8.85 -23.69 0.52
CA PRO A 149 8.19 -24.84 1.14
C PRO A 149 7.36 -24.52 2.40
N ASP A 150 7.75 -23.50 3.16
CA ASP A 150 7.04 -23.02 4.36
C ASP A 150 5.80 -22.15 4.04
N GLY A 151 5.58 -21.83 2.77
CA GLY A 151 4.49 -20.99 2.28
C GLY A 151 4.83 -19.51 2.12
N SER A 152 6.02 -19.07 2.56
CA SER A 152 6.53 -17.72 2.29
C SER A 152 6.85 -17.51 0.82
N PHE A 153 7.15 -16.26 0.44
CA PHE A 153 7.63 -15.92 -0.90
C PHE A 153 9.00 -15.24 -0.79
N ALA A 154 9.95 -15.70 -1.59
CA ALA A 154 11.23 -15.02 -1.77
C ALA A 154 11.04 -13.72 -2.55
N SER A 155 11.91 -12.74 -2.29
CA SER A 155 11.91 -11.46 -3.00
C SER A 155 12.35 -11.57 -4.46
N THR A 156 13.21 -12.56 -4.78
CA THR A 156 13.84 -12.77 -6.08
C THR A 156 14.03 -14.28 -6.37
N LEU A 157 14.21 -14.65 -7.64
CA LEU A 157 14.50 -16.04 -8.05
C LEU A 157 15.96 -16.46 -7.80
N GLN A 158 16.84 -15.55 -7.40
CA GLN A 158 18.27 -15.85 -7.19
C GLN A 158 18.52 -16.64 -5.90
N GLY A 159 17.54 -16.70 -5.00
CA GLY A 159 17.59 -17.52 -3.78
C GLY A 159 18.44 -16.94 -2.65
N ASP A 160 19.00 -15.74 -2.82
CA ASP A 160 19.71 -14.97 -1.80
C ASP A 160 18.85 -13.88 -1.14
N GLY A 161 17.63 -13.69 -1.66
CA GLY A 161 16.64 -12.76 -1.15
C GLY A 161 15.94 -13.25 0.12
N GLU A 162 15.47 -12.29 0.91
CA GLU A 162 14.66 -12.54 2.09
C GLU A 162 13.23 -12.99 1.72
N HIS A 163 12.58 -13.69 2.65
CA HIS A 163 11.23 -14.21 2.47
C HIS A 163 10.39 -13.93 3.72
N ASP A 164 9.34 -13.12 3.57
CA ASP A 164 8.50 -12.67 4.68
C ASP A 164 7.09 -12.24 4.24
N LEU A 165 6.25 -11.82 5.19
CA LEU A 165 4.86 -11.43 4.92
C LEU A 165 4.73 -10.29 3.89
N ARG A 166 5.73 -9.43 3.71
CA ARG A 166 5.67 -8.35 2.70
C ARG A 166 5.58 -8.95 1.30
N PHE A 167 6.31 -10.03 1.05
CA PHE A 167 6.33 -10.68 -0.26
C PHE A 167 5.18 -11.62 -0.48
N LEU A 168 4.65 -12.23 0.58
CA LEU A 168 3.36 -12.90 0.49
C LEU A 168 2.27 -11.90 0.05
N TYR A 169 2.21 -10.73 0.68
CA TYR A 169 1.28 -9.68 0.30
C TYR A 169 1.47 -9.23 -1.16
N CYS A 170 2.72 -9.00 -1.59
CA CYS A 170 2.99 -8.69 -2.99
C CYS A 170 2.50 -9.78 -3.95
N ALA A 171 2.71 -11.06 -3.62
CA ALA A 171 2.22 -12.20 -4.41
C ALA A 171 0.69 -12.19 -4.52
N CYS A 172 0.00 -12.02 -3.40
CA CYS A 172 -1.47 -11.96 -3.35
C CYS A 172 -2.02 -10.79 -4.19
N CYS A 173 -1.41 -9.60 -4.11
CA CYS A 173 -1.82 -8.46 -4.92
C CYS A 173 -1.61 -8.72 -6.42
N ILE A 174 -0.49 -9.34 -6.81
CA ILE A 174 -0.23 -9.69 -8.22
C ILE A 174 -1.28 -10.69 -8.72
N SER A 175 -1.51 -11.78 -7.98
CA SER A 175 -2.54 -12.76 -8.35
C SER A 175 -3.93 -12.15 -8.44
N TYR A 176 -4.27 -11.24 -7.52
CA TYR A 176 -5.55 -10.52 -7.54
C TYR A 176 -5.68 -9.63 -8.78
N LEU A 177 -4.65 -8.82 -9.07
CA LEU A 177 -4.61 -7.92 -10.23
C LEU A 177 -4.70 -8.68 -11.56
N LEU A 178 -4.11 -9.86 -11.65
CA LEU A 178 -4.13 -10.71 -12.85
C LEU A 178 -5.33 -11.67 -12.90
N ASP A 179 -6.17 -11.72 -11.86
CA ASP A 179 -7.27 -12.68 -11.71
C ASP A 179 -6.86 -14.16 -11.77
N ASP A 180 -5.62 -14.47 -11.40
CA ASP A 180 -5.08 -15.83 -11.52
C ASP A 180 -4.27 -16.21 -10.27
N TRP A 181 -4.82 -17.17 -9.53
CA TRP A 181 -4.25 -17.73 -8.31
C TRP A 181 -3.44 -19.00 -8.54
N SER A 182 -3.29 -19.47 -9.78
CA SER A 182 -2.54 -20.69 -10.12
C SER A 182 -1.05 -20.59 -9.75
N GLY A 183 -0.53 -19.37 -9.58
CA GLY A 183 0.83 -19.10 -9.13
C GLY A 183 1.06 -19.29 -7.61
N ILE A 184 0.02 -19.54 -6.81
CA ILE A 184 0.10 -19.56 -5.34
C ILE A 184 -0.54 -20.84 -4.78
N ASP A 185 0.22 -21.60 -4.00
CA ASP A 185 -0.36 -22.59 -3.07
C ASP A 185 -0.96 -21.84 -1.87
N ILE A 186 -2.26 -21.55 -1.97
CA ILE A 186 -3.03 -20.82 -0.95
C ILE A 186 -2.97 -21.53 0.40
N ARG A 187 -3.00 -22.86 0.43
CA ARG A 187 -3.00 -23.61 1.70
C ARG A 187 -1.71 -23.38 2.47
N ARG A 188 -0.56 -23.43 1.78
CA ARG A 188 0.75 -23.13 2.39
C ARG A 188 0.86 -21.66 2.78
N ALA A 189 0.40 -20.74 1.93
CA ALA A 189 0.39 -19.31 2.24
C ALA A 189 -0.39 -19.00 3.52
N VAL A 190 -1.59 -19.59 3.68
CA VAL A 190 -2.40 -19.44 4.92
C VAL A 190 -1.68 -20.04 6.13
N ALA A 191 -1.04 -21.20 5.98
CA ALA A 191 -0.26 -21.81 7.05
C ALA A 191 0.92 -20.90 7.47
N TYR A 192 1.59 -20.27 6.50
CA TYR A 192 2.66 -19.30 6.78
C TYR A 192 2.16 -18.11 7.60
N VAL A 193 1.03 -17.49 7.22
CA VAL A 193 0.42 -16.39 7.99
C VAL A 193 0.11 -16.80 9.43
N ARG A 194 -0.47 -18.00 9.62
CA ARG A 194 -0.74 -18.55 10.96
C ARG A 194 0.54 -18.71 11.79
N ASN A 195 1.63 -19.17 11.16
CA ASN A 195 2.91 -19.36 11.84
C ASN A 195 3.62 -18.03 12.19
N CYS A 196 3.24 -16.92 11.56
CA CYS A 196 3.69 -15.58 11.90
C CYS A 196 2.95 -14.95 13.09
N ARG A 197 1.90 -15.60 13.63
CA ARG A 197 1.17 -15.10 14.81
C ARG A 197 2.10 -15.02 16.03
N SER A 198 2.21 -13.83 16.60
CA SER A 198 2.90 -13.55 17.86
C SER A 198 1.99 -13.83 19.06
N PHE A 199 2.57 -13.89 20.27
CA PHE A 199 1.85 -14.20 21.51
C PHE A 199 0.73 -13.20 21.83
N ASP A 200 0.82 -11.97 21.32
CA ASP A 200 -0.11 -10.86 21.53
C ASP A 200 -1.16 -10.74 20.41
N GLY A 201 -1.27 -11.75 19.53
CA GLY A 201 -2.27 -11.84 18.47
C GLY A 201 -1.87 -11.14 17.17
N ALA A 202 -0.92 -10.20 17.20
CA ALA A 202 -0.35 -9.56 16.02
C ALA A 202 0.46 -10.52 15.16
N LEU A 203 0.84 -10.08 13.96
CA LEU A 203 1.73 -10.86 13.09
C LEU A 203 3.14 -10.27 13.10
N ALA A 204 4.11 -11.13 13.37
CA ALA A 204 5.52 -10.85 13.13
C ALA A 204 5.84 -10.89 11.63
N LEU A 205 7.00 -10.34 11.26
CA LEU A 205 7.45 -10.34 9.87
C LEU A 205 7.69 -11.76 9.33
N VAL A 206 8.27 -12.63 10.16
CA VAL A 206 8.57 -14.04 9.88
C VAL A 206 8.08 -14.94 11.03
N PRO A 207 7.91 -16.26 10.81
CA PRO A 207 7.49 -17.19 11.85
C PRO A 207 8.42 -17.32 13.05
N HIS A 208 7.95 -18.05 14.07
CA HIS A 208 8.73 -18.54 15.22
C HIS A 208 9.13 -17.48 16.26
N GLY A 209 8.18 -16.65 16.68
CA GLY A 209 8.32 -15.82 17.90
C GLY A 209 8.92 -14.44 17.66
N GLY A 210 8.85 -13.93 16.42
CA GLY A 210 9.11 -12.53 16.15
C GLY A 210 8.12 -11.60 16.86
N GLU A 211 8.52 -10.35 17.04
CA GLU A 211 7.67 -9.30 17.59
C GLU A 211 6.60 -8.88 16.58
N GLY A 212 5.35 -8.78 17.03
CA GLY A 212 4.25 -8.28 16.22
C GLY A 212 4.52 -6.84 15.76
N HIS A 213 4.25 -6.55 14.48
CA HIS A 213 4.52 -5.24 13.89
C HIS A 213 3.37 -4.79 12.97
N GLY A 214 3.05 -3.49 12.96
CA GLY A 214 1.87 -2.96 12.27
C GLY A 214 1.88 -3.24 10.77
N GLY A 215 3.03 -3.02 10.13
CA GLY A 215 3.21 -3.33 8.70
C GLY A 215 3.07 -4.82 8.35
N SER A 216 3.66 -5.73 9.13
CA SER A 216 3.55 -7.18 8.88
C SER A 216 2.16 -7.72 9.20
N THR A 217 1.53 -7.17 10.25
CA THR A 217 0.14 -7.44 10.61
C THR A 217 -0.80 -7.07 9.46
N PHE A 218 -0.65 -5.86 8.90
CA PHE A 218 -1.38 -5.47 7.70
C PHE A 218 -1.11 -6.45 6.55
N CYS A 219 0.16 -6.73 6.23
CA CYS A 219 0.50 -7.61 5.10
C CYS A 219 -0.16 -8.98 5.21
N GLY A 220 -0.13 -9.61 6.40
CA GLY A 220 -0.74 -10.91 6.60
C GLY A 220 -2.28 -10.88 6.56
N VAL A 221 -2.92 -9.89 7.22
CA VAL A 221 -4.38 -9.75 7.21
C VAL A 221 -4.89 -9.44 5.79
N ALA A 222 -4.27 -8.49 5.10
CA ALA A 222 -4.64 -8.15 3.72
C ALA A 222 -4.41 -9.32 2.75
N SER A 223 -3.34 -10.11 2.93
CA SER A 223 -3.13 -11.35 2.15
C SER A 223 -4.27 -12.35 2.34
N LEU A 224 -4.75 -12.52 3.58
CA LEU A 224 -5.89 -13.38 3.87
C LEU A 224 -7.18 -12.84 3.24
N VAL A 225 -7.40 -11.53 3.22
CA VAL A 225 -8.55 -10.92 2.51
C VAL A 225 -8.46 -11.21 1.02
N LEU A 226 -7.32 -10.94 0.39
CA LEU A 226 -7.10 -11.16 -1.05
C LEU A 226 -7.32 -12.63 -1.44
N MET A 227 -6.86 -13.57 -0.62
CA MET A 227 -7.06 -15.02 -0.85
C MET A 227 -8.47 -15.52 -0.50
N ASN A 228 -9.37 -14.67 0.00
CA ASN A 228 -10.66 -15.05 0.57
C ASN A 228 -10.52 -16.09 1.72
N GLN A 229 -9.60 -15.82 2.63
CA GLN A 229 -9.22 -16.69 3.76
C GLN A 229 -9.26 -15.93 5.10
N LEU A 230 -9.92 -14.78 5.19
CA LEU A 230 -9.99 -14.01 6.45
C LEU A 230 -10.68 -14.78 7.59
N HIS A 231 -11.57 -15.72 7.27
CA HIS A 231 -12.25 -16.62 8.22
C HIS A 231 -11.29 -17.30 9.22
N VAL A 232 -10.04 -17.54 8.82
CA VAL A 232 -9.03 -18.16 9.70
C VAL A 232 -8.67 -17.32 10.93
N ILE A 233 -8.91 -16.00 10.88
CA ILE A 233 -8.77 -15.09 12.03
C ILE A 233 -10.15 -14.84 12.65
N VAL A 234 -11.16 -14.52 11.84
CA VAL A 234 -12.45 -14.03 12.38
C VAL A 234 -13.28 -15.11 13.07
N GLU A 235 -13.12 -16.39 12.71
CA GLU A 235 -13.77 -17.53 13.39
C GLU A 235 -13.01 -17.99 14.65
N ASP A 236 -11.72 -17.64 14.78
CA ASP A 236 -10.93 -17.83 16.01
C ASP A 236 -11.17 -16.61 16.92
N ALA A 237 -12.19 -16.70 17.77
CA ALA A 237 -12.60 -15.60 18.65
C ALA A 237 -11.45 -15.06 19.53
N ASP A 238 -10.57 -15.94 20.01
CA ASP A 238 -9.43 -15.55 20.82
C ASP A 238 -8.38 -14.78 19.99
N TRP A 239 -8.13 -15.22 18.75
CA TRP A 239 -7.26 -14.49 17.84
C TRP A 239 -7.84 -13.14 17.44
N LYS A 240 -9.10 -13.10 16.99
CA LYS A 240 -9.77 -11.86 16.62
C LYS A 240 -9.71 -10.86 17.77
N ALA A 241 -10.06 -11.27 18.99
CA ALA A 241 -10.06 -10.39 20.15
C ALA A 241 -8.65 -9.88 20.51
N SER A 242 -7.65 -10.76 20.56
CA SER A 242 -6.26 -10.37 20.87
C SER A 242 -5.68 -9.43 19.81
N LEU A 243 -5.93 -9.69 18.52
CA LEU A 243 -5.48 -8.84 17.43
C LEU A 243 -6.17 -7.46 17.43
N LEU A 244 -7.48 -7.41 17.65
CA LEU A 244 -8.21 -6.14 17.79
C LEU A 244 -7.66 -5.32 18.97
N TYR A 245 -7.49 -5.95 20.13
CA TYR A 245 -6.88 -5.30 21.29
C TYR A 245 -5.48 -4.78 20.97
N TRP A 246 -4.65 -5.58 20.32
CA TRP A 246 -3.31 -5.18 19.92
C TRP A 246 -3.31 -3.94 19.02
N CYS A 247 -4.18 -3.93 17.99
CA CYS A 247 -4.33 -2.81 17.07
C CYS A 247 -4.80 -1.53 17.79
N VAL A 248 -5.84 -1.61 18.61
CA VAL A 248 -6.39 -0.44 19.32
C VAL A 248 -5.37 0.12 20.31
N THR A 249 -4.67 -0.74 21.06
CA THR A 249 -3.61 -0.30 21.99
C THR A 249 -2.35 0.23 21.30
N ARG A 250 -2.29 0.27 19.96
CA ARG A 250 -1.23 1.02 19.26
C ARG A 250 -1.46 2.52 19.34
N GLN A 251 -2.70 2.97 19.52
CA GLN A 251 -2.95 4.41 19.62
C GLN A 251 -2.41 4.91 20.96
N GLN A 252 -1.48 5.86 20.88
CA GLN A 252 -0.90 6.51 22.05
C GLN A 252 -1.50 7.92 22.17
N LYS A 253 -0.70 8.89 22.61
CA LYS A 253 -1.19 10.23 22.96
C LYS A 253 -1.67 11.02 21.74
N GLN A 254 -1.07 10.82 20.58
CA GLN A 254 -1.29 11.62 19.36
C GLN A 254 -1.47 10.75 18.12
N GLY A 255 -0.70 9.67 18.00
CA GLY A 255 -0.57 8.83 16.82
C GLY A 255 -0.59 7.34 17.16
N LEU A 256 -0.18 6.53 16.18
CA LEU A 256 -0.08 5.08 16.33
C LEU A 256 1.40 4.66 16.32
N GLN A 257 1.76 3.76 17.23
CA GLN A 257 3.06 3.08 17.22
C GLN A 257 2.98 1.79 16.41
N GLY A 258 4.08 1.41 15.75
CA GLY A 258 4.13 0.16 14.96
C GLY A 258 4.22 -1.11 15.77
N ARG A 259 4.70 -1.01 17.02
CA ARG A 259 4.90 -2.11 17.97
C ARG A 259 5.01 -1.52 19.39
N PRO A 260 4.85 -2.32 20.46
CA PRO A 260 4.76 -1.78 21.81
C PRO A 260 6.02 -0.99 22.22
N ASN A 261 5.83 0.08 23.00
CA ASN A 261 6.90 0.92 23.55
C ASN A 261 7.81 1.56 22.49
N LYS A 262 7.26 1.90 21.33
CA LYS A 262 7.96 2.64 20.27
C LYS A 262 7.28 3.98 20.01
N ASP A 263 8.01 4.86 19.33
CA ASP A 263 7.48 6.16 18.98
C ASP A 263 6.34 6.05 17.96
N GLU A 264 5.44 7.02 18.04
CA GLU A 264 4.35 7.22 17.09
C GLU A 264 4.91 7.59 15.71
N ASP A 265 4.22 7.16 14.66
CA ASP A 265 4.62 7.37 13.27
C ASP A 265 3.38 7.44 12.38
N THR A 266 3.31 8.47 11.53
CA THR A 266 2.14 8.75 10.69
C THR A 266 1.74 7.60 9.79
N CYS A 267 2.69 6.77 9.32
CA CYS A 267 2.36 5.67 8.41
C CYS A 267 1.50 4.57 9.09
N TYR A 268 1.62 4.39 10.42
CA TYR A 268 0.81 3.40 11.12
C TYR A 268 -0.66 3.80 11.23
N SER A 269 -1.00 5.07 10.98
CA SER A 269 -2.40 5.50 10.79
C SER A 269 -3.07 4.71 9.68
N TYR A 270 -2.36 4.46 8.58
CA TYR A 270 -2.83 3.55 7.54
C TYR A 270 -2.65 2.09 7.93
N TRP A 271 -1.45 1.64 8.30
CA TRP A 271 -1.20 0.21 8.49
C TRP A 271 -2.11 -0.44 9.56
N ILE A 272 -2.30 0.24 10.69
CA ILE A 272 -3.18 -0.25 11.77
C ILE A 272 -4.65 0.03 11.44
N GLY A 273 -4.96 1.23 10.92
CA GLY A 273 -6.34 1.58 10.57
C GLY A 273 -6.93 0.67 9.49
N ALA A 274 -6.16 0.38 8.44
CA ALA A 274 -6.58 -0.53 7.37
C ALA A 274 -6.72 -1.95 7.91
N THR A 275 -5.83 -2.41 8.77
CA THR A 275 -5.98 -3.72 9.44
C THR A 275 -7.31 -3.81 10.20
N LEU A 276 -7.67 -2.79 10.99
CA LEU A 276 -8.95 -2.75 11.68
C LEU A 276 -10.12 -2.75 10.69
N ARG A 277 -10.06 -1.95 9.62
CA ARG A 277 -11.10 -1.95 8.57
C ARG A 277 -11.31 -3.34 7.96
N LEU A 278 -10.22 -4.07 7.67
CA LEU A 278 -10.27 -5.42 7.12
C LEU A 278 -10.84 -6.44 8.12
N LEU A 279 -10.51 -6.35 9.40
CA LEU A 279 -11.04 -7.24 10.44
C LEU A 279 -12.53 -7.03 10.74
N GLY A 280 -13.04 -5.83 10.45
CA GLY A 280 -14.46 -5.49 10.58
C GLY A 280 -15.30 -5.88 9.37
N HIS A 281 -14.67 -6.03 8.20
CA HIS A 281 -15.31 -6.50 6.99
C HIS A 281 -15.26 -8.03 6.96
N ASP A 282 -16.31 -8.68 7.45
CA ASP A 282 -16.41 -10.14 7.39
C ASP A 282 -16.59 -10.59 5.93
N ALA A 283 -15.46 -10.81 5.25
CA ALA A 283 -15.35 -11.17 3.84
C ALA A 283 -16.07 -12.50 3.46
N GLY A 284 -16.74 -13.17 4.40
CA GLY A 284 -17.54 -14.37 4.16
C GLY A 284 -19.00 -14.31 4.61
N THR A 285 -19.42 -13.38 5.48
CA THR A 285 -20.79 -13.35 6.02
C THR A 285 -21.60 -12.11 5.65
N GLY A 286 -20.97 -11.07 5.10
CA GLY A 286 -21.64 -9.81 4.74
C GLY A 286 -22.01 -8.94 5.94
N ASN A 287 -21.59 -9.30 7.16
CA ASN A 287 -21.69 -8.44 8.33
C ASN A 287 -20.52 -7.44 8.35
N GLU A 288 -20.85 -6.15 8.40
CA GLU A 288 -19.87 -5.07 8.60
C GLU A 288 -19.86 -4.66 10.08
N ASP A 289 -18.98 -5.28 10.88
CA ASP A 289 -18.68 -4.76 12.20
C ASP A 289 -17.73 -3.58 12.04
N ASP A 290 -18.17 -2.37 12.39
CA ASP A 290 -17.33 -1.19 12.26
C ASP A 290 -16.27 -1.09 13.37
N VAL A 291 -15.25 -1.96 13.35
CA VAL A 291 -14.22 -1.99 14.40
C VAL A 291 -13.16 -0.91 14.27
N LEU A 292 -13.13 -0.18 13.15
CA LEU A 292 -12.27 0.98 12.99
C LEU A 292 -12.65 2.10 13.97
N CYS A 293 -13.93 2.15 14.40
CA CYS A 293 -14.45 3.17 15.31
C CYS A 293 -13.82 3.15 16.72
N PHE A 294 -13.09 2.08 17.06
CA PHE A 294 -12.37 1.99 18.33
C PHE A 294 -11.15 2.91 18.42
N LEU A 295 -10.72 3.53 17.31
CA LEU A 295 -9.68 4.55 17.33
C LEU A 295 -10.28 5.93 17.61
N ASP A 296 -9.58 6.75 18.37
CA ASP A 296 -9.87 8.18 18.46
C ASP A 296 -9.36 8.86 17.18
N HIS A 297 -10.26 8.97 16.20
CA HIS A 297 -9.96 9.55 14.89
C HIS A 297 -9.69 11.06 14.96
N ALA A 298 -10.21 11.77 15.96
CA ALA A 298 -9.97 13.19 16.11
C ALA A 298 -8.50 13.47 16.42
N GLU A 299 -7.92 12.77 17.39
CA GLU A 299 -6.51 12.90 17.73
C GLU A 299 -5.59 12.42 16.60
N LEU A 300 -5.89 11.28 15.98
CA LEU A 300 -5.08 10.76 14.86
C LEU A 300 -5.05 11.70 13.66
N ARG A 301 -6.20 12.29 13.30
CA ARG A 301 -6.26 13.25 12.19
C ARG A 301 -5.51 14.53 12.56
N SER A 302 -5.66 15.03 13.79
CA SER A 302 -4.88 16.16 14.30
C SER A 302 -3.38 15.92 14.21
N PHE A 303 -2.91 14.73 14.60
CA PHE A 303 -1.50 14.34 14.49
C PHE A 303 -1.03 14.27 13.04
N VAL A 304 -1.75 13.57 12.16
CA VAL A 304 -1.40 13.46 10.74
C VAL A 304 -1.31 14.85 10.09
N LEU A 305 -2.33 15.70 10.29
CA LEU A 305 -2.34 17.05 9.72
C LEU A 305 -1.23 17.94 10.29
N SER A 306 -0.87 17.78 11.57
CA SER A 306 0.26 18.49 12.16
C SER A 306 1.64 18.07 11.59
N CYS A 307 1.70 16.97 10.85
CA CYS A 307 2.91 16.51 10.16
C CYS A 307 2.98 16.98 8.69
N GLN A 308 1.97 17.72 8.22
CA GLN A 308 1.98 18.38 6.90
C GLN A 308 3.04 19.47 6.86
N HIS A 309 3.92 19.44 5.85
CA HIS A 309 4.95 20.48 5.74
C HIS A 309 4.35 21.78 5.17
N PRO A 310 4.45 22.92 5.87
CA PRO A 310 3.72 24.14 5.51
C PRO A 310 4.18 24.79 4.20
N LEU A 311 5.44 24.58 3.80
CA LEU A 311 5.99 25.13 2.54
C LEU A 311 6.00 24.12 1.39
N LEU A 312 6.55 22.93 1.60
CA LEU A 312 6.74 21.92 0.57
C LEU A 312 5.48 21.12 0.22
N GLY A 313 4.51 21.00 1.16
CA GLY A 313 3.50 19.95 1.09
C GLY A 313 4.09 18.60 1.53
N GLY A 314 3.36 17.53 1.31
CA GLY A 314 3.72 16.22 1.84
C GLY A 314 3.54 16.12 3.35
N PHE A 315 3.64 14.90 3.86
CA PHE A 315 3.63 14.59 5.28
C PHE A 315 4.94 13.92 5.69
N SER A 316 5.33 14.20 6.91
CA SER A 316 6.51 13.63 7.55
C SER A 316 6.12 12.50 8.51
N LYS A 317 7.13 11.71 8.92
CA LYS A 317 6.97 10.64 9.92
C LYS A 317 6.42 11.16 11.25
N VAL A 318 6.96 12.29 11.70
CA VAL A 318 6.60 13.00 12.94
C VAL A 318 6.68 14.50 12.73
N ARG A 319 6.02 15.27 13.59
CA ARG A 319 5.99 16.74 13.54
C ARG A 319 7.39 17.34 13.38
N ASN A 320 7.47 18.46 12.65
CA ASN A 320 8.68 19.25 12.47
C ASN A 320 9.86 18.50 11.82
N THR A 321 9.58 17.47 11.01
CA THR A 321 10.60 16.80 10.20
C THR A 321 10.29 16.94 8.70
N HIS A 322 11.24 16.58 7.83
CA HIS A 322 11.04 16.68 6.40
C HIS A 322 10.04 15.62 5.90
N PRO A 323 9.17 15.97 4.93
CA PRO A 323 8.26 15.02 4.32
C PRO A 323 9.01 14.05 3.40
N ASP A 324 8.51 12.83 3.32
CA ASP A 324 8.93 11.83 2.33
C ASP A 324 7.72 11.19 1.67
N VAL A 325 7.89 10.62 0.47
CA VAL A 325 6.77 10.14 -0.35
C VAL A 325 6.03 8.98 0.31
N LEU A 326 6.70 8.18 1.16
CA LEU A 326 6.09 7.05 1.86
C LEU A 326 5.14 7.55 2.95
N HIS A 327 5.62 8.40 3.87
CA HIS A 327 4.78 8.91 4.95
C HIS A 327 3.73 9.88 4.42
N SER A 328 4.06 10.64 3.36
CA SER A 328 3.10 11.49 2.65
C SER A 328 1.95 10.66 2.10
N TYR A 329 2.25 9.56 1.40
CA TYR A 329 1.23 8.70 0.83
C TYR A 329 0.37 8.03 1.90
N TYR A 330 0.98 7.38 2.89
CA TYR A 330 0.21 6.68 3.92
C TYR A 330 -0.59 7.62 4.84
N SER A 331 -0.13 8.85 5.04
CA SER A 331 -0.93 9.89 5.69
C SER A 331 -2.18 10.22 4.88
N LEU A 332 -2.04 10.41 3.56
CA LEU A 332 -3.17 10.67 2.67
C LEU A 332 -4.13 9.47 2.56
N ALA A 333 -3.59 8.25 2.50
CA ALA A 333 -4.36 7.02 2.51
C ALA A 333 -5.19 6.91 3.80
N TYR A 334 -4.60 7.19 4.96
CA TYR A 334 -5.36 7.26 6.22
C TYR A 334 -6.44 8.35 6.22
N LEU A 335 -6.14 9.54 5.70
CA LEU A 335 -7.14 10.62 5.60
C LEU A 335 -8.32 10.22 4.71
N SER A 336 -8.08 9.42 3.65
CA SER A 336 -9.13 8.82 2.82
C SER A 336 -9.89 7.71 3.56
N LEU A 337 -9.19 6.82 4.26
CA LEU A 337 -9.78 5.73 5.04
C LEU A 337 -10.69 6.23 6.18
N SER A 338 -10.31 7.31 6.84
CA SER A 338 -11.01 7.87 8.01
C SER A 338 -12.10 8.89 7.66
N GLN A 339 -12.48 9.05 6.38
CA GLN A 339 -13.42 10.10 5.95
C GLN A 339 -14.78 10.06 6.65
N LYS A 340 -15.28 8.88 7.03
CA LYS A 340 -16.57 8.77 7.73
C LYS A 340 -16.54 9.28 9.17
N TYR A 341 -15.36 9.35 9.79
CA TYR A 341 -15.16 9.79 11.18
C TYR A 341 -14.81 11.29 11.30
N ARG A 342 -15.02 12.08 10.23
CA ARG A 342 -14.76 13.52 10.24
C ARG A 342 -15.59 14.26 11.29
N GLN A 343 -16.85 13.84 11.50
CA GLN A 343 -17.78 14.53 12.40
C GLN A 343 -17.39 14.39 13.88
N ASP A 344 -16.58 13.38 14.22
CA ASP A 344 -16.07 13.18 15.58
C ASP A 344 -14.94 14.16 15.92
N THR A 345 -14.43 14.89 14.93
CA THR A 345 -13.33 15.83 15.13
C THR A 345 -13.83 17.21 15.58
N GLN A 346 -13.20 17.78 16.62
CA GLN A 346 -13.39 19.20 16.99
C GLN A 346 -12.76 20.17 15.96
N ILE A 347 -12.25 19.66 14.83
CA ILE A 347 -11.61 20.44 13.78
C ILE A 347 -12.66 20.70 12.70
N GLU A 348 -13.43 21.78 12.85
CA GLU A 348 -14.59 22.07 12.01
C GLU A 348 -14.29 22.13 10.49
N ASN A 349 -13.01 22.24 10.08
CA ASN A 349 -12.61 22.51 8.69
C ASN A 349 -11.41 21.69 8.15
N ASP A 350 -11.08 20.54 8.73
CA ASP A 350 -9.81 19.86 8.45
C ASP A 350 -9.59 19.46 6.97
N LEU A 351 -10.66 19.03 6.28
CA LEU A 351 -10.76 18.77 4.83
C LEU A 351 -11.91 19.57 4.18
N GLU A 352 -12.23 20.75 4.72
CA GLU A 352 -13.32 21.58 4.20
C GLU A 352 -13.12 21.88 2.70
N GLY A 353 -14.11 21.51 1.87
CA GLY A 353 -14.05 21.65 0.42
C GLY A 353 -13.16 20.62 -0.30
N VAL A 354 -12.63 19.63 0.40
CA VAL A 354 -11.76 18.58 -0.16
C VAL A 354 -12.38 17.19 0.05
N SER A 355 -12.72 16.55 -1.08
CA SER A 355 -13.11 15.14 -1.12
C SER A 355 -11.94 14.31 -1.65
N LEU A 356 -11.47 13.34 -0.86
CA LEU A 356 -10.50 12.36 -1.32
C LEU A 356 -11.27 11.19 -1.93
N LYS A 357 -10.75 10.60 -3.03
CA LYS A 357 -11.35 9.38 -3.57
C LYS A 357 -11.32 8.26 -2.53
N ALA A 358 -12.33 7.38 -2.60
CA ALA A 358 -12.37 6.18 -1.77
C ALA A 358 -11.12 5.34 -2.02
N LEU A 359 -10.53 4.84 -0.94
CA LEU A 359 -9.37 3.97 -0.95
C LEU A 359 -9.81 2.51 -0.89
N ASN A 360 -9.22 1.67 -1.72
CA ASN A 360 -9.16 0.25 -1.45
C ASN A 360 -8.10 0.01 -0.38
N CYS A 361 -8.51 -0.23 0.86
CA CYS A 361 -7.56 -0.35 1.97
C CYS A 361 -6.81 -1.69 1.96
N THR A 362 -7.30 -2.68 1.21
CA THR A 362 -6.61 -3.97 1.05
C THR A 362 -5.32 -3.82 0.24
N MET A 363 -5.36 -3.14 -0.91
CA MET A 363 -4.19 -2.93 -1.78
C MET A 363 -3.53 -1.56 -1.59
N GLY A 364 -4.19 -0.64 -0.89
CA GLY A 364 -3.73 0.73 -0.72
C GLY A 364 -3.60 1.44 -2.05
N ILE A 365 -4.66 1.45 -2.86
CA ILE A 365 -4.80 2.25 -4.10
C ILE A 365 -6.25 2.77 -4.20
N GLY A 366 -6.56 3.72 -5.09
CA GLY A 366 -7.94 4.22 -5.23
C GLY A 366 -8.92 3.11 -5.63
N GLN A 367 -10.10 3.09 -5.00
CA GLN A 367 -11.13 2.05 -5.22
C GLN A 367 -11.58 1.97 -6.69
N ALA A 368 -11.66 3.11 -7.37
CA ALA A 368 -12.03 3.17 -8.78
C ALA A 368 -11.04 2.46 -9.71
N SER A 369 -9.79 2.26 -9.28
CA SER A 369 -8.77 1.53 -10.05
C SER A 369 -9.01 0.02 -10.07
N ILE A 370 -9.92 -0.50 -9.21
CA ILE A 370 -10.20 -1.93 -9.03
C ILE A 370 -11.72 -2.13 -9.19
N SER A 371 -12.29 -1.68 -10.31
CA SER A 371 -13.74 -1.72 -10.52
C SER A 371 -14.23 -3.10 -10.99
N ALA A 372 -15.47 -3.43 -10.64
CA ALA A 372 -16.14 -4.66 -11.09
C ALA A 372 -16.33 -4.73 -12.61
N ASP A 373 -16.43 -3.57 -13.27
CA ASP A 373 -16.51 -3.49 -14.73
C ASP A 373 -15.22 -3.97 -15.42
N GLN A 374 -14.10 -4.00 -14.69
CA GLN A 374 -12.81 -4.55 -15.14
C GLN A 374 -12.61 -6.00 -14.68
N GLY A 375 -13.66 -6.64 -14.15
CA GLY A 375 -13.65 -8.02 -13.66
C GLY A 375 -13.07 -8.20 -12.26
N PHE A 376 -12.69 -7.12 -11.56
CA PHE A 376 -12.20 -7.21 -10.19
C PHE A 376 -13.36 -7.30 -9.20
N LEU A 377 -13.23 -8.13 -8.16
CA LEU A 377 -14.19 -8.07 -7.06
C LEU A 377 -14.00 -6.75 -6.28
N PRO A 378 -15.07 -6.13 -5.77
CA PRO A 378 -14.91 -5.03 -4.82
C PRO A 378 -14.22 -5.57 -3.56
N LEU A 379 -13.10 -4.97 -3.17
CA LEU A 379 -12.45 -5.23 -1.89
C LEU A 379 -12.63 -4.02 -0.94
N PRO A 380 -12.53 -4.24 0.38
CA PRO A 380 -12.65 -3.18 1.38
C PRO A 380 -11.52 -2.16 1.36
#